data_AF-A0A7K0E3L7-F1
#
_entry.id   AF-A0A7K0E3L7-F1
#
_cell.length_a   1.000
_cell.length_b   1.000
_cell.length_c   1.000
_cell.angle_alpha   90.00
_cell.angle_beta   90.00
_cell.angle_gamma   90.00
#
_symmetry.space_group_name_H-M   'P 1'
#
loop_
_entity.id
_entity.type
_entity.pdbx_description
1 polymer ?
#
loop_
_entity_poly.entity_id
_entity_poly.type
_entity_poly.pdbx_seq_one_letter_code
_entity_poly.pdbx_strand_id
1 'polypeptide(L)'
;MKKNFLAVLCIGFVVFSSATLSAQQYEEAKKNVVSEEEEGPLMFKFEPNFLTAVENRQDEINKARAVIDTMQISDRKRRRLLRDLHKNPKAVLVSKTSVAETKFEDN
;
A
#
# COMPACT_ATOMS: atom_id res chain seq x y z
N MET A 1 -36.73 39.49 29.78
CA MET A 1 -35.26 39.64 29.63
C MET A 1 -34.50 38.31 29.59
N LYS A 2 -34.89 37.28 30.35
CA LYS A 2 -34.19 35.97 30.40
C LYS A 2 -34.11 35.21 29.05
N LYS A 3 -35.14 35.33 28.19
CA LYS A 3 -35.20 34.67 26.87
C LYS A 3 -34.17 35.22 25.88
N ASN A 4 -33.91 36.53 25.93
CA ASN A 4 -32.94 37.20 25.07
C ASN A 4 -31.52 36.91 25.54
N PHE A 5 -31.31 36.75 26.86
CA PHE A 5 -30.03 36.34 27.42
C PHE A 5 -29.64 34.91 27.03
N LEU A 6 -30.62 33.98 27.02
CA LEU A 6 -30.41 32.61 26.57
C LEU A 6 -30.02 32.55 25.08
N ALA A 7 -30.68 33.35 24.23
CA ALA A 7 -30.38 33.39 22.79
C ALA A 7 -28.96 33.88 22.50
N VAL A 8 -28.49 34.91 23.21
CA VAL A 8 -27.12 35.44 23.07
C VAL A 8 -26.08 34.41 23.51
N LEU A 9 -26.37 33.63 24.54
CA LEU A 9 -25.48 32.58 25.05
C LEU A 9 -25.38 31.41 24.04
N CYS A 10 -26.49 31.01 23.41
CA CYS A 10 -26.48 29.99 22.37
C CYS A 10 -25.70 30.41 21.11
N ILE A 11 -25.80 31.68 20.70
CA ILE A 11 -25.07 32.20 19.53
C ILE A 11 -23.55 32.21 19.81
N GLY A 12 -23.13 32.56 21.03
CA GLY A 12 -21.71 32.53 21.42
C GLY A 12 -21.08 31.12 21.34
N PHE A 13 -21.82 30.08 21.71
CA PHE A 13 -21.34 28.69 21.62
C PHE A 13 -21.17 28.19 20.18
N VAL A 14 -22.02 28.64 19.24
CA VAL A 14 -21.91 28.26 17.83
C VAL A 14 -20.69 28.92 17.17
N VAL A 15 -20.39 30.17 17.52
CA VAL A 15 -19.20 30.87 16.97
C VAL A 15 -17.91 30.25 17.50
N PHE A 16 -17.83 29.92 18.80
CA PHE A 16 -16.62 29.33 19.39
C PHE A 16 -16.30 27.91 18.86
N SER A 17 -17.32 27.12 18.54
CA SER A 17 -17.14 25.77 17.97
C SER A 17 -16.73 25.77 16.50
N SER A 18 -17.02 26.82 15.73
CA SER A 18 -16.59 26.93 14.34
C SER A 18 -15.09 27.22 14.16
N ALA A 19 -14.44 27.80 15.18
CA ALA A 19 -13.02 28.16 15.13
C ALA A 19 -12.07 26.95 15.32
N THR A 20 -12.55 25.80 15.81
CA THR A 20 -11.71 24.60 15.99
C THR A 20 -11.63 23.73 14.74
N LEU A 21 -12.52 23.92 13.77
CA LEU A 21 -12.56 23.13 12.53
C LEU A 21 -11.41 23.48 11.57
N SER A 22 -10.95 24.74 11.58
CA SER A 22 -9.84 25.19 10.73
C SER A 22 -8.46 24.72 11.21
N ALA A 23 -8.32 24.29 12.47
CA ALA A 23 -7.07 23.78 13.02
C ALA A 23 -6.81 22.29 12.69
N GLN A 24 -7.81 21.58 12.16
CA GLN A 24 -7.70 20.16 11.80
C GLN A 24 -7.36 19.91 10.32
N GLN A 25 -7.30 20.94 9.48
CA GLN A 25 -6.75 20.84 8.13
C GLN A 25 -5.23 20.92 8.15
N TYR A 26 -4.58 20.02 8.87
CA TYR A 26 -3.18 19.72 8.60
C TYR A 26 -3.19 18.74 7.43
N GLU A 27 -2.88 19.21 6.23
CA GLU A 27 -2.57 18.27 5.15
C GLU A 27 -1.34 17.50 5.60
N GLU A 28 -1.52 16.21 5.91
CA GLU A 28 -0.40 15.29 6.00
C GLU A 28 0.29 15.35 4.64
N ALA A 29 1.40 16.10 4.57
CA ALA A 29 2.30 16.04 3.45
C ALA A 29 2.66 14.57 3.30
N LYS A 30 2.07 13.92 2.28
CA LYS A 30 2.36 12.53 1.94
C LYS A 30 3.86 12.48 1.68
N LYS A 31 4.63 12.14 2.70
CA LYS A 31 6.04 11.85 2.57
C LYS A 31 6.05 10.64 1.64
N ASN A 32 6.39 10.86 0.38
CA ASN A 32 6.79 9.80 -0.53
C ASN A 32 8.07 9.22 0.08
N VAL A 33 7.91 8.33 1.06
CA VAL A 33 8.97 7.46 1.54
C VAL A 33 9.14 6.45 0.41
N VAL A 34 9.81 6.88 -0.66
CA VAL A 34 10.56 5.95 -1.50
C VAL A 34 11.59 5.39 -0.53
N SER A 35 11.32 4.20 -0.01
CA SER A 35 12.23 3.54 0.92
C SER A 35 13.58 3.43 0.23
N GLU A 36 14.60 4.08 0.78
CA GLU A 36 15.99 4.02 0.29
C GLU A 36 16.50 2.57 0.16
N GLU A 37 15.82 1.63 0.82
CA GLU A 37 16.04 0.17 0.73
C GLU A 37 15.76 -0.42 -0.67
N GLU A 38 14.90 0.18 -1.51
CA GLU A 38 14.59 -0.38 -2.82
C GLU A 38 15.59 -0.01 -3.91
N GLU A 39 16.23 1.17 -3.83
CA GLU A 39 17.15 1.66 -4.86
C GLU A 39 18.60 1.21 -4.65
N GLY A 40 18.95 0.69 -3.47
CA GLY A 40 20.31 0.29 -3.14
C GLY A 40 21.32 1.47 -3.16
N PRO A 41 22.61 1.20 -2.90
CA PRO A 41 23.66 2.19 -2.98
C PRO A 41 23.68 2.93 -4.32
N LEU A 42 23.70 4.27 -4.28
CA LEU A 42 23.72 5.13 -5.48
C LEU A 42 24.83 4.76 -6.49
N MET A 43 25.94 4.22 -6.00
CA MET A 43 27.08 3.79 -6.80
C MET A 43 26.71 2.72 -7.85
N PHE A 44 25.72 1.87 -7.58
CA PHE A 44 25.31 0.80 -8.51
C PHE A 44 24.72 1.33 -9.82
N LYS A 45 24.21 2.57 -9.85
CA LYS A 45 23.71 3.22 -11.06
C LYS A 45 24.81 3.44 -12.12
N PHE A 46 26.08 3.41 -11.71
CA PHE A 46 27.25 3.62 -12.55
C PHE A 46 27.94 2.32 -12.97
N GLU A 47 27.40 1.16 -12.59
CA GLU A 47 27.94 -0.11 -13.06
C GLU A 47 27.66 -0.32 -14.55
N PRO A 48 28.60 -0.91 -15.30
CA PRO A 48 28.43 -1.11 -16.75
C PRO A 48 27.20 -1.96 -17.10
N ASN A 49 26.75 -2.83 -16.18
CA ASN A 49 25.62 -3.72 -16.39
C ASN A 49 24.32 -3.23 -15.73
N PHE A 50 24.28 -2.01 -15.17
CA PHE A 50 23.15 -1.52 -14.39
C PHE A 50 21.81 -1.62 -15.15
N LEU A 51 21.78 -1.14 -16.40
CA LEU A 51 20.57 -1.16 -17.23
C LEU A 51 20.06 -2.58 -17.46
N THR A 52 20.96 -3.52 -17.78
CA THR A 52 20.60 -4.92 -18.00
C THR A 52 20.05 -5.58 -16.74
N ALA A 53 20.58 -5.24 -15.56
CA ALA A 53 20.09 -5.76 -14.29
C ALA A 53 18.68 -5.23 -13.96
N VAL A 54 18.39 -3.96 -14.29
CA VAL A 54 17.07 -3.37 -14.12
C VAL A 54 16.05 -4.03 -15.05
N GLU A 55 16.38 -4.20 -16.33
CA GLU A 55 15.53 -4.88 -17.31
C GLU A 55 15.21 -6.31 -16.88
N ASN A 56 16.23 -7.08 -16.50
CA ASN A 56 16.06 -8.45 -16.02
C ASN A 56 15.12 -8.54 -14.82
N ARG A 57 15.26 -7.62 -13.86
CA ARG A 57 14.37 -7.54 -12.70
C ARG A 57 12.93 -7.24 -13.10
N GLN A 58 12.74 -6.34 -14.07
CA GLN A 58 11.42 -5.97 -14.56
C GLN A 58 10.76 -7.14 -15.29
N ASP A 59 11.52 -7.88 -16.09
CA ASP A 59 11.09 -9.08 -16.78
C ASP A 59 10.68 -10.21 -15.83
N GLU A 60 11.43 -10.42 -14.74
CA GLU A 60 11.08 -11.38 -13.70
C GLU A 60 9.74 -11.05 -13.04
N ILE A 61 9.52 -9.77 -12.70
CA ILE A 61 8.26 -9.29 -12.12
C ILE A 61 7.10 -9.49 -13.11
N ASN A 62 7.31 -9.17 -14.38
CA ASN A 62 6.30 -9.33 -15.43
C ASN A 62 5.92 -10.81 -15.63
N LYS A 63 6.91 -11.71 -15.65
CA LYS A 63 6.69 -13.16 -15.72
C LYS A 63 5.87 -13.66 -14.52
N ALA A 64 6.24 -13.24 -13.31
CA ALA A 64 5.52 -13.63 -12.10
C ALA A 64 4.08 -13.09 -12.07
N ARG A 65 3.86 -11.86 -12.54
CA ARG A 65 2.52 -11.27 -12.69
C ARG A 65 1.66 -12.07 -13.69
N ALA A 66 2.21 -12.41 -14.85
CA ALA A 66 1.51 -13.20 -15.85
C ALA A 66 1.07 -14.57 -15.27
N VAL A 67 1.94 -15.21 -14.49
CA VAL A 67 1.60 -16.43 -13.75
C VAL A 67 0.41 -16.21 -12.83
N ILE A 68 0.45 -15.19 -11.96
CA ILE A 68 -0.65 -14.90 -11.02
C ILE A 68 -1.97 -14.68 -11.77
N ASP A 69 -1.92 -14.01 -12.92
CA ASP A 69 -3.11 -13.69 -13.72
C ASP A 69 -3.71 -14.94 -14.38
N THR A 70 -2.91 -15.96 -14.67
CA THR A 70 -3.40 -17.25 -15.20
C THR A 70 -3.96 -18.19 -14.12
N MET A 71 -3.72 -17.92 -12.84
CA MET A 71 -4.21 -18.77 -11.75
C MET A 71 -5.72 -18.57 -11.56
N GLN A 72 -6.48 -19.67 -11.51
CA GLN A 72 -7.91 -19.66 -11.15
C GLN A 72 -8.09 -19.48 -9.62
N ILE A 73 -7.80 -18.26 -9.13
CA ILE A 73 -7.91 -17.89 -7.71
C ILE A 73 -8.90 -16.75 -7.51
N SER A 74 -9.39 -16.60 -6.28
CA SER A 74 -10.26 -15.47 -5.95
C SER A 74 -9.54 -14.12 -6.03
N ASP A 75 -10.27 -13.07 -6.38
CA ASP A 75 -9.72 -11.71 -6.51
C ASP A 75 -8.99 -11.21 -5.28
N ARG A 76 -9.46 -11.63 -4.09
CA ARG A 76 -8.80 -11.30 -2.82
C ARG A 76 -7.41 -11.92 -2.74
N LYS A 77 -7.26 -13.19 -3.15
CA LYS A 77 -5.97 -13.88 -3.19
C LYS A 77 -5.08 -13.29 -4.28
N ARG A 78 -5.62 -13.00 -5.47
CA ARG A 78 -4.89 -12.34 -6.55
C ARG A 78 -4.29 -11.00 -6.11
N ARG A 79 -5.09 -10.12 -5.50
CA ARG A 79 -4.63 -8.82 -4.97
C ARG A 79 -3.60 -8.95 -3.84
N ARG A 80 -3.65 -10.02 -3.05
CA ARG A 80 -2.64 -10.31 -2.04
C ARG A 80 -1.32 -10.72 -2.69
N LEU A 81 -1.35 -11.67 -3.61
CA LEU A 81 -0.16 -12.13 -4.34
C LEU A 81 0.53 -11.02 -5.13
N LEU A 82 -0.24 -10.14 -5.78
CA LEU A 82 0.34 -8.98 -6.49
C LEU A 82 1.02 -8.01 -5.52
N ARG A 83 0.43 -7.74 -4.34
CA ARG A 83 1.09 -6.90 -3.32
C ARG A 83 2.35 -7.55 -2.77
N ASP A 84 2.32 -8.85 -2.55
CA ASP A 84 3.47 -9.61 -2.05
C ASP A 84 4.58 -9.67 -3.12
N LEU A 85 4.23 -9.74 -4.42
CA LEU A 85 5.17 -9.67 -5.54
C LEU A 85 5.96 -8.36 -5.58
N HIS A 86 5.28 -7.23 -5.36
CA HIS A 86 5.93 -5.93 -5.34
C HIS A 86 6.85 -5.76 -4.12
N LYS A 87 6.42 -6.25 -2.96
CA LYS A 87 7.23 -6.16 -1.73
C LYS A 87 8.44 -7.10 -1.75
N ASN A 88 8.26 -8.31 -2.25
CA ASN A 88 9.26 -9.37 -2.23
C ASN A 88 9.19 -10.19 -3.53
N PRO A 89 9.84 -9.74 -4.62
CA PRO A 89 9.75 -10.39 -5.94
C PRO A 89 10.22 -11.86 -5.92
N LYS A 90 11.13 -12.23 -5.01
CA LYS A 90 11.65 -13.59 -4.87
C LYS A 90 10.71 -14.56 -4.13
N ALA A 91 9.76 -14.05 -3.33
CA ALA A 91 8.92 -14.90 -2.47
C ALA A 91 7.75 -15.56 -3.22
N VAL A 92 7.31 -14.98 -4.34
CA VAL A 92 6.13 -15.45 -5.07
C VAL A 92 6.33 -16.81 -5.74
N LEU A 93 7.56 -17.11 -6.17
CA LEU A 93 7.89 -18.36 -6.86
C LEU A 93 7.69 -19.62 -5.99
N VAL A 94 7.74 -19.49 -4.67
CA VAL A 94 7.59 -20.60 -3.71
C VAL A 94 6.15 -21.12 -3.63
N SER A 95 5.16 -20.30 -4.02
CA SER A 95 3.74 -20.65 -3.85
C SER A 95 3.24 -21.72 -4.82
N LYS A 96 3.90 -21.94 -5.97
CA LYS A 96 3.50 -23.01 -6.91
C LYS A 96 3.69 -24.42 -6.33
N THR A 97 4.63 -24.60 -5.41
CA THR A 97 4.92 -25.91 -4.81
C THR A 97 4.17 -26.16 -3.50
N SER A 98 3.65 -25.11 -2.84
CA SER A 98 3.07 -25.22 -1.49
C SER A 98 1.54 -25.24 -1.44
N VAL A 99 0.84 -25.05 -2.57
CA VAL A 99 -0.63 -25.17 -2.64
C VAL A 99 -0.98 -26.58 -3.15
N ALA A 100 -0.54 -27.60 -2.43
CA ALA A 100 -1.17 -28.91 -2.53
C ALA A 100 -2.43 -28.86 -1.65
N GLU A 101 -3.61 -29.06 -2.24
CA GLU A 101 -4.86 -29.23 -1.50
C GLU A 101 -4.74 -30.50 -0.63
N THR A 102 -4.41 -30.33 0.63
CA THR A 102 -4.57 -31.38 1.63
C THR A 102 -6.06 -31.54 1.90
N LYS A 103 -6.70 -32.47 1.20
CA LYS A 103 -7.99 -33.03 1.63
C LYS A 103 -7.71 -33.88 2.86
N PHE A 104 -7.98 -33.34 4.04
CA PHE A 104 -8.07 -34.17 5.23
C PHE A 104 -9.43 -34.87 5.17
N GLU A 105 -9.41 -36.19 5.05
CA GLU A 105 -10.61 -37.00 5.29
C GLU A 105 -10.87 -36.95 6.81
N ASP A 106 -11.98 -36.34 7.20
CA ASP A 106 -12.47 -36.38 8.57
C ASP A 106 -12.94 -37.82 8.86
N ASN A 107 -12.17 -38.55 9.69
CA ASN A 107 -12.59 -39.82 10.28
C ASN A 107 -13.46 -39.58 11.52
#